data_AF-A0A2V9X3U1-F1
#
_entry.id   AF-A0A2V9X3U1-F1
#
_cell.length_a   1.000
_cell.length_b   1.000
_cell.length_c   1.000
_cell.angle_alpha   90.00
_cell.angle_beta   90.00
_cell.angle_gamma   90.00
#
_symmetry.space_group_name_H-M   'P 1'
#
loop_
_entity.id
_entity.type
_entity.pdbx_description
1 polymer ?
#
loop_
_entity_poly.entity_id
_entity_poly.type
_entity_poly.pdbx_seq_one_letter_code
_entity_poly.pdbx_strand_id
1 'polypeptide(L)'
;MTDFLLVAWVSILIELTRLQWMLGGGESWQPGEKLKLLFAGYNGTRNTGSDVRVNEMLRQIRHILGAENVDFSVMTQNFDRTKGYFEDTQQVFLPDVFPPFLYRETRRNHGVVACEGSMFK
;
A
#
# COMPACT_ATOMS: atom_id res chain seq x y z
N MET A 1 7.38 -27.25 2.16
CA MET A 1 5.92 -27.47 2.18
C MET A 1 5.18 -26.15 2.41
N THR A 2 5.57 -25.35 3.42
CA THR A 2 5.00 -24.02 3.69
C THR A 2 5.15 -23.05 2.51
N ASP A 3 6.31 -23.00 1.87
CA ASP A 3 6.55 -22.10 0.74
C ASP A 3 5.63 -22.40 -0.45
N PHE A 4 5.40 -23.69 -0.74
CA PHE A 4 4.46 -24.10 -1.78
C PHE A 4 3.03 -23.66 -1.46
N LEU A 5 2.61 -23.78 -0.20
CA LEU A 5 1.29 -23.32 0.24
C LEU A 5 1.16 -21.79 0.14
N LEU A 6 2.20 -21.04 0.50
CA LEU A 6 2.22 -19.58 0.35
C LEU A 6 2.14 -19.15 -1.12
N VAL A 7 2.94 -19.77 -1.99
CA VAL A 7 2.90 -19.51 -3.44
C VAL A 7 1.53 -19.85 -4.00
N ALA A 8 0.98 -21.03 -3.68
CA ALA A 8 -0.35 -21.42 -4.13
C ALA A 8 -1.44 -20.45 -3.66
N TRP A 9 -1.37 -19.98 -2.41
CA TRP A 9 -2.32 -19.01 -1.87
C TRP A 9 -2.27 -17.68 -2.61
N VAL A 10 -1.07 -17.11 -2.81
CA VAL A 10 -0.90 -15.86 -3.56
C VAL A 10 -1.41 -16.01 -4.99
N SER A 11 -1.05 -17.11 -5.67
CA SER A 11 -1.53 -17.38 -7.04
C SER A 11 -3.05 -17.45 -7.13
N ILE A 12 -3.72 -18.13 -6.19
CA ILE A 12 -5.18 -18.20 -6.13
C ILE A 12 -5.79 -16.80 -5.96
N LEU A 13 -5.23 -15.96 -5.08
CA LEU A 13 -5.72 -14.60 -4.85
C LEU A 13 -5.53 -13.69 -6.07
N ILE A 14 -4.44 -13.87 -6.83
CA ILE A 14 -4.20 -13.16 -8.09
C ILE A 14 -5.25 -13.57 -9.13
N GLU A 15 -5.45 -14.87 -9.37
CA GLU A 15 -6.42 -15.35 -10.35
C GLU A 15 -7.86 -14.99 -9.98
N LEU A 16 -8.22 -15.07 -8.68
CA LEU A 16 -9.50 -14.59 -8.18
C LEU A 16 -9.70 -13.09 -8.47
N THR A 17 -8.68 -12.28 -8.23
CA THR A 17 -8.74 -10.83 -8.50
C THR A 17 -8.91 -10.58 -9.99
N ARG A 18 -8.14 -11.27 -10.83
CA ARG A 18 -8.27 -11.19 -12.30
C ARG A 18 -9.68 -11.53 -12.76
N LEU A 19 -10.24 -12.64 -12.29
CA LEU A 19 -11.62 -13.05 -12.62
C LEU A 19 -12.63 -12.00 -12.19
N GLN A 20 -12.49 -11.44 -10.98
CA GLN A 20 -13.37 -10.37 -10.53
C GLN A 20 -13.30 -9.12 -11.41
N TRP A 21 -12.11 -8.71 -11.84
CA TRP A 21 -11.95 -7.60 -12.79
C TRP A 21 -12.60 -7.90 -14.14
N MET A 22 -12.41 -9.12 -14.67
CA MET A 22 -13.06 -9.56 -15.92
C MET A 22 -14.59 -9.55 -15.83
N LEU A 23 -15.14 -9.81 -14.64
CA LEU A 23 -16.58 -9.77 -14.37
C LEU A 23 -17.10 -8.37 -13.97
N GLY A 24 -16.27 -7.33 -14.05
CA GLY A 24 -16.66 -5.93 -13.79
C GLY A 24 -16.72 -5.54 -12.31
N GLY A 25 -16.20 -6.38 -11.40
CA GLY A 25 -16.18 -6.09 -9.97
C GLY A 25 -14.94 -5.31 -9.49
N GLY A 26 -14.15 -4.76 -10.40
CA GLY A 26 -12.99 -3.90 -10.10
C GLY A 26 -13.37 -2.42 -10.13
N GLU A 27 -12.78 -1.62 -9.25
CA GLU A 27 -12.99 -0.17 -9.15
C GLU A 27 -11.77 0.53 -9.74
N SER A 28 -11.93 1.18 -10.90
CA SER A 28 -10.95 2.09 -11.45
C SER A 28 -11.27 3.52 -11.03
N TRP A 29 -10.23 4.32 -10.79
CA TRP A 29 -10.39 5.73 -10.46
C TRP A 29 -11.21 6.46 -11.54
N GLN A 30 -12.15 7.30 -11.10
CA GLN A 30 -12.94 8.18 -11.97
C GLN A 30 -12.64 9.66 -11.69
N PRO A 31 -12.72 10.54 -12.70
CA PRO A 31 -12.61 11.98 -12.49
C PRO A 31 -13.66 12.49 -11.48
N GLY A 32 -13.22 13.31 -10.51
CA GLY A 32 -14.05 13.84 -9.44
C GLY A 32 -13.99 13.04 -8.13
N GLU A 33 -13.41 11.85 -8.15
CA GLU A 33 -13.13 11.07 -6.95
C GLU A 33 -11.68 11.27 -6.49
N LYS A 34 -11.43 11.08 -5.19
CA LYS A 34 -10.07 11.11 -4.66
C LYS A 34 -9.26 9.93 -5.17
N LEU A 35 -8.04 10.20 -5.63
CA LEU A 35 -7.09 9.17 -6.01
C LEU A 35 -6.53 8.48 -4.76
N LYS A 36 -6.98 7.24 -4.53
CA LYS A 36 -6.51 6.36 -3.45
C LYS A 36 -5.18 5.71 -3.80
N LEU A 37 -4.10 6.04 -3.10
CA LEU A 37 -2.77 5.44 -3.31
C LEU A 37 -2.22 4.80 -2.03
N LEU A 38 -1.71 3.58 -2.17
CA LEU A 38 -0.99 2.88 -1.10
C LEU A 38 0.52 3.03 -1.27
N PHE A 39 1.17 3.64 -0.29
CA PHE A 39 2.62 3.74 -0.17
C PHE A 39 3.14 2.49 0.54
N ALA A 40 3.65 1.56 -0.25
CA ALA A 40 4.21 0.31 0.21
C ALA A 40 5.68 0.52 0.60
N GLY A 41 6.04 0.16 1.83
CA GLY A 41 7.39 0.28 2.38
C GLY A 41 7.51 -0.43 3.74
N TYR A 42 8.73 -0.59 4.25
CA TYR A 42 9.00 -1.28 5.52
C TYR A 42 9.13 -0.27 6.68
N ASN A 43 8.19 0.69 6.73
CA ASN A 43 8.21 1.76 7.72
C ASN A 43 7.96 1.23 9.14
N GLY A 44 8.47 1.95 10.15
CA GLY A 44 8.29 1.58 11.56
C GLY A 44 9.31 0.55 12.08
N THR A 45 10.34 0.24 11.29
CA THR A 45 11.49 -0.60 11.67
C THR A 45 12.55 0.13 12.50
N ARG A 46 12.35 1.43 12.82
CA ARG A 46 13.35 2.36 13.38
C ARG A 46 14.49 2.71 12.42
N ASN A 47 14.23 2.62 11.12
CA ASN A 47 15.12 3.21 10.13
C ASN A 47 14.63 4.61 9.78
N THR A 48 15.13 5.61 10.51
CA THR A 48 14.75 7.03 10.32
C THR A 48 14.93 7.47 8.87
N GLY A 49 15.98 6.99 8.18
CA GLY A 49 16.21 7.35 6.78
C GLY A 49 15.15 6.81 5.82
N SER A 50 14.57 5.65 6.12
CA SER A 50 13.46 5.09 5.35
C SER A 50 12.16 5.85 5.65
N ASP A 51 11.83 6.00 6.94
CA ASP A 51 10.58 6.63 7.37
C ASP A 51 10.50 8.09 6.88
N VAL A 52 11.57 8.87 7.03
CA VAL A 52 11.65 10.26 6.55
C VAL A 52 11.52 10.36 5.02
N ARG A 53 12.13 9.42 4.29
CA ARG A 53 12.02 9.39 2.82
C ARG A 53 10.58 9.17 2.37
N VAL A 54 9.90 8.18 2.93
CA VAL A 54 8.50 7.90 2.60
C VAL A 54 7.60 9.07 3.01
N ASN A 55 7.87 9.68 4.15
CA ASN A 55 7.14 10.86 4.61
C ASN A 55 7.27 12.04 3.63
N GLU A 56 8.48 12.26 3.12
CA GLU A 56 8.72 13.30 2.12
C GLU A 56 8.09 12.97 0.76
N MET A 57 8.08 11.71 0.35
CA MET A 57 7.36 11.27 -0.85
C MET A 57 5.86 11.57 -0.75
N LEU A 58 5.24 11.23 0.39
CA LEU A 58 3.83 11.54 0.66
C LEU A 58 3.57 13.04 0.57
N ARG A 59 4.42 13.86 1.21
CA ARG A 59 4.29 15.32 1.19
C ARG A 59 4.39 15.90 -0.24
N GLN A 60 5.39 15.47 -1.01
CA GLN A 60 5.61 15.98 -2.37
C GLN A 60 4.51 15.53 -3.33
N ILE A 61 4.11 14.25 -3.30
CA ILE A 61 3.08 13.74 -4.20
C ILE A 61 1.72 14.36 -3.86
N ARG A 62 1.41 14.56 -2.57
CA ARG A 62 0.21 15.30 -2.14
C ARG A 62 0.20 16.72 -2.66
N HIS A 63 1.34 17.39 -2.63
CA HIS A 63 1.48 18.75 -3.17
C HIS A 63 1.28 18.79 -4.69
N ILE A 64 1.87 17.84 -5.43
CA ILE A 64 1.77 17.77 -6.90
C ILE A 64 0.33 17.47 -7.36
N LEU A 65 -0.34 16.54 -6.69
CA LEU A 65 -1.69 16.09 -7.09
C LEU A 65 -2.82 16.95 -6.50
N GLY A 66 -2.51 17.83 -5.54
CA GLY A 66 -3.49 18.58 -4.75
C GLY A 66 -4.02 17.73 -3.59
N ALA A 67 -3.95 18.28 -2.37
CA ALA A 67 -4.29 17.56 -1.14
C ALA A 67 -5.77 17.15 -1.09
N GLU A 68 -6.64 17.92 -1.74
CA GLU A 68 -8.07 17.68 -1.87
C GLU A 68 -8.41 16.54 -2.84
N ASN A 69 -7.51 16.21 -3.78
CA ASN A 69 -7.75 15.22 -4.83
C ASN A 69 -7.23 13.82 -4.49
N VAL A 70 -6.60 13.65 -3.32
CA VAL A 70 -5.92 12.40 -2.97
C VAL A 70 -6.34 11.85 -1.62
N ASP A 71 -6.25 10.53 -1.49
CA ASP A 71 -6.42 9.80 -0.24
C ASP A 71 -5.29 8.77 -0.14
N PHE A 72 -4.37 8.98 0.79
CA PHE A 72 -3.16 8.17 0.88
C PHE A 72 -3.23 7.21 2.05
N SER A 73 -2.79 5.98 1.79
CA SER A 73 -2.47 4.99 2.81
C SER A 73 -0.97 4.71 2.80
N VAL A 74 -0.38 4.39 3.95
CA VAL A 74 1.03 4.01 4.08
C VAL A 74 1.19 2.80 4.99
N MET A 75 2.06 1.88 4.60
CA MET A 75 2.35 0.71 5.42
C MET A 75 3.19 1.07 6.65
N THR A 76 2.93 0.45 7.79
CA THR A 76 3.79 0.50 8.98
C THR A 76 3.82 -0.86 9.67
N GLN A 77 4.99 -1.28 10.13
CA GLN A 77 5.14 -2.46 10.98
C GLN A 77 4.83 -2.16 12.45
N ASN A 78 4.79 -0.88 12.84
CA ASN A 78 4.56 -0.49 14.23
C ASN A 78 4.07 0.95 14.32
N PHE A 79 2.81 1.13 14.70
CA PHE A 79 2.17 2.44 14.82
C PHE A 79 2.84 3.37 15.85
N ASP A 80 3.35 2.82 16.96
CA ASP A 80 4.00 3.63 18.00
C ASP A 80 5.32 4.23 17.47
N ARG A 81 6.02 3.49 16.61
CA ARG A 81 7.31 3.91 16.03
C ARG A 81 7.15 4.89 14.86
N THR A 82 5.98 4.94 14.26
CA THR A 82 5.64 5.88 13.18
C THR A 82 4.78 7.05 13.67
N LYS A 83 4.64 7.21 14.99
CA LYS A 83 3.94 8.34 15.59
C LYS A 83 4.64 9.65 15.23
N GLY A 84 3.86 10.61 14.73
CA GLY A 84 4.38 11.90 14.26
C GLY A 84 4.95 11.89 12.84
N TYR A 85 4.98 10.72 12.18
CA TYR A 85 5.20 10.60 10.75
C TYR A 85 3.87 10.39 10.00
N PHE A 86 3.91 10.64 8.70
CA PHE A 86 2.83 10.36 7.76
C PHE A 86 1.53 11.09 8.11
N GLU A 87 1.65 12.39 8.41
CA GLU A 87 0.49 13.25 8.66
C GLU A 87 -0.49 13.21 7.47
N ASP A 88 -1.78 13.33 7.79
CA ASP A 88 -2.90 13.26 6.84
C ASP A 88 -2.92 12.00 5.95
N THR A 89 -2.29 10.92 6.42
CA THR A 89 -2.16 9.65 5.69
C THR A 89 -2.63 8.50 6.58
N GLN A 90 -3.49 7.65 6.03
CA GLN A 90 -3.96 6.47 6.75
C GLN A 90 -2.81 5.46 6.92
N GLN A 91 -2.47 5.10 8.15
CA GLN A 91 -1.47 4.05 8.39
C GLN A 91 -2.14 2.67 8.38
N VAL A 92 -1.58 1.72 7.62
CA VAL A 92 -2.04 0.33 7.57
C VAL A 92 -0.96 -0.60 8.10
N PHE A 93 -1.37 -1.54 8.97
CA PHE A 93 -0.43 -2.48 9.59
C PHE A 93 0.09 -3.47 8.55
N LEU A 94 1.42 -3.58 8.46
CA LEU A 94 2.12 -4.56 7.64
C LEU A 94 2.39 -5.84 8.45
N PRO A 95 1.68 -6.95 8.20
CA PRO A 95 1.90 -8.20 8.92
C PRO A 95 3.11 -8.96 8.38
N ASP A 96 3.63 -9.90 9.18
CA ASP A 96 4.72 -10.80 8.77
C ASP A 96 4.32 -11.76 7.64
N VAL A 97 3.02 -12.04 7.50
CA VAL A 97 2.45 -12.92 6.46
C VAL A 97 1.54 -12.11 5.55
N PHE A 98 2.02 -11.86 4.33
CA PHE A 98 1.47 -10.89 3.39
C PHE A 98 0.26 -11.31 2.54
N PRO A 99 -0.05 -12.59 2.23
CA PRO A 99 -1.05 -12.90 1.19
C PRO A 99 -2.43 -12.26 1.40
N PRO A 100 -3.07 -12.32 2.60
CA PRO A 100 -4.35 -11.64 2.83
C PRO A 100 -4.23 -10.12 2.78
N PHE A 101 -3.11 -9.60 3.29
CA PHE A 101 -2.85 -8.17 3.37
C PHE A 101 -2.73 -7.58 1.96
N LEU A 102 -1.93 -8.20 1.08
CA LEU A 102 -1.77 -7.75 -0.30
C LEU A 102 -3.10 -7.78 -1.04
N TYR A 103 -3.86 -8.88 -0.95
CA TYR A 103 -5.17 -8.96 -1.57
C TYR A 103 -6.12 -7.85 -1.09
N ARG A 104 -6.18 -7.61 0.21
CA ARG A 104 -7.11 -6.62 0.78
C ARG A 104 -6.69 -5.18 0.48
N GLU A 105 -5.44 -4.81 0.76
CA GLU A 105 -5.01 -3.41 0.67
C GLU A 105 -4.80 -2.98 -0.78
N THR A 106 -4.29 -3.83 -1.67
CA THR A 106 -4.11 -3.45 -3.09
C THR A 106 -5.43 -3.15 -3.77
N ARG A 107 -6.50 -3.89 -3.43
CA ARG A 107 -7.83 -3.71 -4.03
C ARG A 107 -8.64 -2.54 -3.49
N ARG A 108 -8.26 -2.00 -2.34
CA ARG A 108 -8.90 -0.80 -1.74
C ARG A 108 -8.32 0.50 -2.29
N ASN A 109 -7.22 0.42 -3.04
CA ASN A 109 -6.50 1.55 -3.58
C ASN A 109 -6.50 1.49 -5.11
N HIS A 110 -6.49 2.64 -5.77
CA HIS A 110 -6.39 2.73 -7.23
C HIS A 110 -4.98 2.43 -7.75
N GLY A 111 -3.98 2.59 -6.89
CA GLY A 111 -2.58 2.31 -7.22
C GLY A 111 -1.73 2.05 -5.98
N VAL A 112 -0.55 1.46 -6.23
CA VAL A 112 0.46 1.16 -5.21
C VAL A 112 1.78 1.80 -5.62
N VAL A 113 2.39 2.55 -4.71
CA VAL A 113 3.72 3.14 -4.88
C VAL A 113 4.70 2.35 -4.03
N ALA A 114 5.62 1.65 -4.68
CA ALA A 114 6.73 0.99 -3.99
C ALA A 114 7.77 2.05 -3.58
N CYS A 115 7.97 2.21 -2.28
CA CYS A 115 8.78 3.31 -1.74
C CYS A 115 10.24 2.92 -1.49
N GLU A 116 10.57 1.63 -1.59
CA GLU A 116 11.91 1.10 -1.31
C GLU A 116 12.33 0.06 -2.36
N GLY A 117 13.58 0.14 -2.82
CA GLY A 117 14.11 -0.75 -3.87
C GLY A 117 14.33 -2.20 -3.43
N SER A 118 14.26 -2.50 -2.13
CA SER A 118 14.34 -3.86 -1.59
C SER A 118 12.98 -4.56 -1.48
N MET A 119 11.86 -3.91 -1.81
CA MET A 119 10.53 -4.51 -1.63
C MET A 119 10.28 -5.76 -2.48
N PHE A 120 10.96 -5.89 -3.62
CA PHE A 120 10.75 -6.99 -4.58
C PHE A 120 12.07 -7.66 -5.02
N LYS A 121 13.10 -7.60 -4.16
CA LYS A 121 14.36 -8.31 -4.41
C LYS A 121 14.25 -9.80 -4.09
#